data_AF-A0A7U9Q0F0-F1
#
_entry.id   AF-A0A7U9Q0F0-F1
#
_cell.length_a   1.000
_cell.length_b   1.000
_cell.length_c   1.000
_cell.angle_alpha   90.00
_cell.angle_beta   90.00
_cell.angle_gamma   90.00
#
_symmetry.space_group_name_H-M   'P 1'
#
loop_
_entity.id
_entity.type
_entity.pdbx_description
1 polymer ?
#
loop_
_entity_poly.entity_id
_entity_poly.type
_entity_poly.pdbx_seq_one_letter_code
_entity_poly.pdbx_strand_id
1 'polypeptide(L)'
;MTSQPPENQDKDRPGDGEGDAARTGPGPEAGAGGRWSDLDRPPLNGTALRRALLRPGSLWTGLDVVPATGSTNTDLAARAAEGLAEGTVLVAEEQSAARGRLDRRWSAPPRSGLFFSFYLTPRVPRSAGAGCRCSPASRPPARWPASRPWTPP
;
A
#
# COMPACT_ATOMS: atom_id res chain seq x y z
N MET A 1 -29.77 13.54 -41.94
CA MET A 1 -30.21 13.71 -40.55
C MET A 1 -28.98 13.55 -39.66
N THR A 2 -28.26 14.63 -39.42
CA THR A 2 -27.12 14.72 -38.49
C THR A 2 -27.53 15.76 -37.48
N SER A 3 -27.57 15.39 -36.20
CA SER A 3 -27.94 16.28 -35.10
C SER A 3 -26.70 16.53 -34.26
N GLN A 4 -26.21 17.77 -34.28
CA GLN A 4 -25.36 18.36 -33.24
C GLN A 4 -26.26 18.92 -32.12
N PRO A 5 -25.83 18.90 -30.85
CA PRO A 5 -26.46 19.65 -29.75
C PRO A 5 -25.90 21.09 -29.64
N PRO A 6 -26.64 22.04 -29.02
CA PRO A 6 -26.33 23.45 -29.08
C PRO A 6 -25.30 23.95 -28.05
N GLU A 7 -24.63 25.02 -28.48
CA GLU A 7 -23.62 25.87 -27.85
C GLU A 7 -24.24 26.77 -26.75
N ASN A 8 -23.63 26.79 -25.55
CA ASN A 8 -24.05 27.68 -24.46
C ASN A 8 -23.00 28.80 -24.28
N GLN A 9 -23.29 29.96 -24.86
CA GLN A 9 -22.53 31.19 -24.63
C GLN A 9 -23.16 31.94 -23.45
N ASP A 10 -22.42 32.12 -22.36
CA ASP A 10 -22.79 33.06 -21.29
C ASP A 10 -21.64 34.07 -21.06
N LYS A 11 -21.79 35.15 -21.81
CA LYS A 11 -21.45 36.57 -21.57
C LYS A 11 -20.40 36.93 -20.50
N ASP A 12 -19.30 37.46 -21.03
CA ASP A 12 -18.46 38.46 -20.40
C ASP A 12 -19.26 39.66 -19.84
N ARG A 13 -19.00 40.03 -18.58
CA ARG A 13 -19.10 41.41 -18.09
C ARG A 13 -18.10 41.66 -16.94
N PRO A 14 -17.26 42.72 -16.99
CA PRO A 14 -16.29 43.05 -15.94
C PRO A 14 -16.68 44.25 -15.05
N GLY A 15 -15.99 44.40 -13.90
CA GLY A 15 -15.90 45.58 -13.01
C GLY A 15 -16.67 45.46 -11.67
N ASP A 16 -16.21 45.80 -10.45
CA ASP A 16 -15.21 46.79 -9.99
C ASP A 16 -14.78 46.56 -8.49
N GLY A 17 -13.58 47.01 -8.10
CA GLY A 17 -13.14 47.44 -6.74
C GLY A 17 -12.77 46.37 -5.70
N GLU A 18 -11.50 46.14 -5.29
CA GLU A 18 -10.60 46.97 -4.43
C GLU A 18 -11.26 47.36 -3.09
N GLY A 19 -10.76 47.06 -1.88
CA GLY A 19 -9.59 46.39 -1.33
C GLY A 19 -9.64 46.70 0.17
N ASP A 20 -9.34 45.75 1.07
CA ASP A 20 -9.09 46.13 2.46
C ASP A 20 -8.06 45.24 3.15
N ALA A 21 -7.16 45.92 3.84
CA ALA A 21 -5.87 45.45 4.26
C ALA A 21 -5.90 44.64 5.56
N ALA A 22 -4.91 43.77 5.68
CA ALA A 22 -4.21 43.40 6.91
C ALA A 22 -5.06 43.14 8.17
N ARG A 23 -5.23 41.85 8.49
CA ARG A 23 -5.26 41.40 9.89
C ARG A 23 -4.30 40.23 10.08
N THR A 24 -3.03 40.57 10.28
CA THR A 24 -2.02 39.63 10.83
C THR A 24 -2.25 39.52 12.32
N GLY A 25 -2.55 38.31 12.79
CA GLY A 25 -2.47 37.91 14.19
C GLY A 25 -2.11 36.43 14.25
N PRO A 26 -1.16 36.00 15.10
CA PRO A 26 -0.76 34.60 15.17
C PRO A 26 -1.80 33.83 15.99
N GLY A 27 -2.66 33.08 15.31
CA GLY A 27 -3.54 32.12 15.97
C GLY A 27 -2.76 30.84 16.31
N PRO A 28 -2.75 30.38 17.57
CA PRO A 28 -2.13 29.13 17.93
C PRO A 28 -2.99 27.95 17.43
N GLU A 29 -2.33 26.82 17.21
CA GLU A 29 -2.93 25.50 17.00
C GLU A 29 -3.48 25.21 15.59
N ALA A 30 -2.56 24.90 14.67
CA ALA A 30 -2.84 23.88 13.66
C ALA A 30 -2.93 22.52 14.38
N GLY A 31 -4.09 22.29 14.99
CA GLY A 31 -4.47 21.01 15.55
C GLY A 31 -4.44 19.93 14.48
N ALA A 32 -3.76 18.83 14.81
CA ALA A 32 -4.02 17.48 14.33
C ALA A 32 -4.53 17.39 12.89
N GLY A 33 -3.66 17.72 11.92
CA GLY A 33 -3.75 17.06 10.63
C GLY A 33 -3.87 15.57 10.92
N GLY A 34 -4.96 14.95 10.49
CA GLY A 34 -5.17 13.54 10.74
C GLY A 34 -3.90 12.79 10.34
N ARG A 35 -3.61 11.67 10.98
CA ARG A 35 -2.52 10.74 10.62
C ARG A 35 -2.46 10.32 9.13
N TRP A 36 -3.38 10.83 8.31
CA TRP A 36 -3.60 10.58 6.90
C TRP A 36 -3.70 11.85 6.03
N SER A 37 -3.47 13.05 6.59
CA SER A 37 -3.72 14.33 5.91
C SER A 37 -2.53 14.86 5.12
N ASP A 38 -1.36 14.25 5.23
CA ASP A 38 -0.19 14.65 4.44
C ASP A 38 -0.23 13.97 3.06
N LEU A 39 -0.93 14.62 2.12
CA LEU A 39 -1.14 14.14 0.75
C LEU A 39 0.04 14.43 -0.18
N ASP A 40 1.05 15.18 0.28
CA ASP A 40 2.26 15.49 -0.49
C ASP A 40 3.15 14.26 -0.70
N ARG A 41 2.83 13.16 0.02
CA ARG A 41 3.45 11.83 -0.11
C ARG A 41 4.98 11.95 -0.19
N PRO A 42 5.65 12.44 0.87
CA PRO A 42 7.10 12.56 0.86
C PRO A 42 7.76 11.19 0.63
N PRO A 43 8.96 11.16 0.03
CA PRO A 43 9.69 9.91 -0.19
C PRO A 43 10.01 9.21 1.13
N LEU A 44 10.26 7.91 1.03
CA LEU A 44 10.50 7.07 2.19
C LEU A 44 11.85 7.44 2.81
N ASN A 45 11.84 7.82 4.10
CA ASN A 45 13.07 8.16 4.80
C ASN A 45 13.83 6.89 5.20
N GLY A 46 14.69 6.39 4.30
CA GLY A 46 15.49 5.19 4.51
C GLY A 46 16.38 5.25 5.75
N THR A 47 16.94 6.42 6.08
CA THR A 47 17.77 6.61 7.29
C THR A 47 16.96 6.43 8.56
N ALA A 48 15.78 7.07 8.62
CA ALA A 48 14.87 6.92 9.76
C ALA A 48 14.41 5.46 9.92
N LEU A 49 14.13 4.77 8.81
CA LEU A 49 13.73 3.36 8.81
C LEU A 49 14.84 2.43 9.29
N ARG A 50 16.08 2.62 8.82
CA ARG A 50 17.23 1.83 9.30
C ARG A 50 17.42 1.99 10.81
N ARG A 51 17.37 3.24 11.31
CA ARG A 51 17.46 3.52 12.75
C ARG A 51 16.30 2.91 13.54
N ALA A 52 15.10 2.86 12.95
CA ALA A 52 13.94 2.30 13.60
C ALA A 52 13.97 0.76 13.64
N LEU A 53 14.41 0.11 12.55
CA LEU A 53 14.26 -1.33 12.34
C LEU A 53 15.52 -2.14 12.67
N LEU A 54 16.73 -1.62 12.43
CA LEU A 54 18.00 -2.35 12.61
C LEU A 54 18.57 -2.12 14.01
N ARG A 55 17.86 -2.59 15.03
CA ARG A 55 18.27 -2.45 16.44
C ARG A 55 18.97 -3.73 16.93
N PRO A 56 19.88 -3.63 17.93
CA PRO A 56 20.41 -4.82 18.60
C PRO A 56 19.28 -5.69 19.14
N GLY A 57 19.31 -6.98 18.83
CA GLY A 57 18.25 -7.94 19.21
C GLY A 57 16.95 -7.85 18.40
N SER A 58 16.90 -7.03 17.33
CA SER A 58 15.75 -7.00 16.44
C SER A 58 15.73 -8.20 15.48
N LEU A 59 14.54 -8.47 14.92
CA LEU A 59 14.37 -9.49 13.88
C LEU A 59 14.94 -9.07 12.52
N TRP A 60 15.19 -7.77 12.32
CA TRP A 60 15.59 -7.22 11.03
C TRP A 60 17.09 -6.99 10.99
N THR A 61 17.75 -7.58 10.00
CA THR A 61 19.22 -7.58 9.88
C THR A 61 19.71 -6.66 8.77
N GLY A 62 18.83 -6.34 7.80
CA GLY A 62 19.14 -5.44 6.69
C GLY A 62 17.89 -4.72 6.18
N LEU A 63 18.08 -3.50 5.67
CA LEU A 63 17.01 -2.74 5.04
C LEU A 63 17.54 -1.99 3.80
N ASP A 64 16.91 -2.30 2.67
CA ASP A 64 17.09 -1.61 1.41
C ASP A 64 15.82 -0.88 1.01
N VAL A 65 15.95 0.40 0.64
CA VAL A 65 14.88 1.19 0.04
C VAL A 65 15.26 1.45 -1.40
N VAL A 66 14.39 1.05 -2.33
CA VAL A 66 14.57 1.31 -3.76
C VAL A 66 13.47 2.25 -4.27
N PRO A 67 13.79 3.17 -5.20
CA PRO A 67 12.79 4.08 -5.74
C PRO A 67 11.73 3.34 -6.57
N ALA A 68 12.13 2.34 -7.35
CA ALA A 68 11.23 1.55 -8.18
C ALA A 68 11.72 0.11 -8.32
N THR A 69 10.78 -0.83 -8.44
CA THR A 69 11.03 -2.24 -8.75
C THR A 69 9.89 -2.83 -9.57
N GLY A 70 10.16 -3.90 -10.32
CA GLY A 70 9.09 -4.75 -10.85
C GLY A 70 8.30 -5.39 -9.71
N SER A 71 8.98 -6.07 -8.78
CA SER A 71 8.35 -6.66 -7.60
C SER A 71 9.31 -6.85 -6.45
N THR A 72 9.02 -6.27 -5.27
CA THR A 72 9.84 -6.47 -4.06
C THR A 72 9.98 -7.95 -3.72
N ASN A 73 8.93 -8.75 -3.93
CA ASN A 73 8.95 -10.18 -3.66
C ASN A 73 9.83 -10.95 -4.69
N THR A 74 9.80 -10.55 -5.96
CA THR A 74 10.61 -11.21 -7.00
C THR A 74 12.09 -10.90 -6.82
N ASP A 75 12.42 -9.63 -6.55
CA ASP A 75 13.79 -9.20 -6.32
C ASP A 75 14.37 -9.85 -5.07
N LEU A 76 13.59 -9.89 -3.98
CA LEU A 76 14.05 -10.51 -2.74
C LEU A 76 14.21 -12.03 -2.88
N ALA A 77 13.35 -12.69 -3.66
CA ALA A 77 13.49 -14.12 -3.96
C ALA A 77 14.74 -14.43 -4.79
N ALA A 78 15.09 -13.56 -5.76
CA ALA A 78 16.32 -13.68 -6.53
C ALA A 78 17.55 -13.53 -5.63
N ARG A 79 17.58 -12.50 -4.79
CA ARG A 79 18.68 -12.29 -3.81
C ARG A 79 18.78 -13.43 -2.80
N ALA A 80 17.65 -14.01 -2.38
CA ALA A 80 17.65 -15.17 -1.50
C ALA A 80 18.36 -16.38 -2.11
N ALA A 81 18.28 -16.57 -3.44
CA ALA A 81 18.98 -17.64 -4.14
C ALA A 81 20.51 -17.45 -4.15
N GLU A 82 21.00 -16.21 -3.96
CA GLU A 82 22.42 -15.85 -3.91
C GLU A 82 23.02 -15.94 -2.50
N GLY A 83 22.21 -16.20 -1.46
CA GLY A 83 22.66 -16.32 -0.08
C GLY A 83 22.37 -15.10 0.79
N LEU A 84 21.09 -14.74 0.90
CA LEU A 84 20.63 -13.60 1.69
C LEU A 84 20.54 -13.93 3.20
N ALA A 85 20.87 -12.95 4.05
CA ALA A 85 20.70 -13.08 5.50
C ALA A 85 19.22 -13.06 5.91
N GLU A 86 18.82 -13.95 6.82
CA GLU A 86 17.50 -13.92 7.46
C GLU A 86 17.26 -12.56 8.12
N GLY A 87 16.05 -12.02 7.97
CA GLY A 87 15.67 -10.71 8.49
C GLY A 87 15.96 -9.55 7.53
N THR A 88 16.40 -9.82 6.30
CA THR A 88 16.57 -8.76 5.29
C THR A 88 15.23 -8.26 4.79
N VAL A 89 15.05 -6.93 4.75
CA VAL A 89 13.85 -6.24 4.29
C VAL A 89 14.16 -5.42 3.04
N LEU A 90 13.35 -5.58 2.00
CA LEU A 90 13.36 -4.73 0.81
C LEU A 90 12.07 -3.93 0.76
N VAL A 91 12.20 -2.61 0.62
CA VAL A 91 11.09 -1.66 0.52
C VAL A 91 11.19 -0.91 -0.80
N ALA A 92 10.06 -0.67 -1.47
CA ALA A 92 9.99 0.09 -2.70
C ALA A 92 8.98 1.24 -2.62
N GLU A 93 9.26 2.35 -3.28
CA GLU A 93 8.29 3.45 -3.43
C GLU A 93 7.32 3.25 -4.60
N GLU A 94 7.75 2.53 -5.63
CA GLU A 94 6.96 2.18 -6.81
C GLU A 94 7.09 0.69 -7.14
N GLN A 95 5.97 0.06 -7.51
CA GLN A 95 5.96 -1.28 -8.10
C GLN A 95 5.23 -1.31 -9.44
N SER A 96 5.91 -1.73 -10.50
CA SER A 96 5.39 -1.73 -11.87
C SER A 96 4.87 -3.09 -12.37
N ALA A 97 5.33 -4.20 -11.77
CA ALA A 97 5.03 -5.56 -12.22
C ALA A 97 4.75 -6.51 -11.04
N ALA A 98 4.05 -6.01 -10.02
CA ALA A 98 3.75 -6.79 -8.83
C ALA A 98 2.75 -7.90 -9.14
N ARG A 99 2.99 -9.09 -8.58
CA ARG A 99 2.12 -10.26 -8.74
C ARG A 99 1.32 -10.52 -7.47
N GLY A 100 0.01 -10.43 -7.60
CA GLY A 100 -0.95 -10.80 -6.56
C GLY A 100 -1.33 -12.28 -6.64
N ARG A 101 -2.30 -12.68 -5.81
CA ARG A 101 -2.86 -14.03 -5.83
C ARG A 101 -3.55 -14.30 -7.17
N LEU A 102 -3.51 -15.56 -7.61
CA LEU A 102 -4.06 -16.01 -8.90
C LEU A 102 -3.44 -15.28 -10.10
N ASP A 103 -2.14 -14.95 -10.00
CA ASP A 103 -1.34 -14.28 -11.03
C ASP A 103 -1.92 -12.95 -11.53
N ARG A 104 -2.73 -12.29 -10.70
CA ARG A 104 -3.24 -10.95 -11.03
C ARG A 104 -2.10 -9.94 -10.94
N ARG A 105 -1.85 -9.25 -12.04
CA ARG A 105 -0.94 -8.11 -12.09
C ARG A 105 -1.57 -6.89 -11.46
N TRP A 106 -0.78 -6.15 -10.71
CA TRP A 106 -1.14 -4.82 -10.23
C TRP A 106 0.09 -3.91 -10.34
N SER A 107 -0.17 -2.64 -10.63
CA SER A 107 0.82 -1.58 -10.64
C SER A 107 0.41 -0.54 -9.59
N ALA A 108 1.41 0.09 -8.99
CA ALA A 108 1.19 1.15 -8.04
C ALA A 108 2.14 2.31 -8.33
N PRO A 109 1.59 3.51 -8.62
CA PRO A 109 2.39 4.72 -8.82
C PRO A 109 3.30 5.03 -7.62
N PRO A 110 4.37 5.82 -7.82
CA PRO A 110 5.25 6.24 -6.74
C PRO A 110 4.48 6.77 -5.54
N ARG A 111 4.83 6.27 -4.35
CA ARG A 111 4.39 6.81 -3.06
C ARG A 111 2.87 6.67 -2.85
N SER A 112 2.19 5.84 -3.64
CA SER A 112 0.75 5.57 -3.51
C SER A 112 0.43 4.42 -2.54
N GLY A 113 1.45 3.74 -2.03
CA GLY A 113 1.32 2.61 -1.12
C GLY A 113 2.66 2.24 -0.50
N LEU A 114 2.62 1.35 0.48
CA LEU A 114 3.82 0.82 1.14
C LEU A 114 4.11 -0.58 0.60
N PHE A 115 5.21 -0.71 -0.13
CA PHE A 115 5.61 -1.96 -0.78
C PHE A 115 6.85 -2.51 -0.10
N PHE A 116 6.73 -3.67 0.54
CA PHE A 116 7.89 -4.30 1.17
C PHE A 116 7.77 -5.81 1.18
N SER A 117 8.92 -6.45 1.27
CA SER A 117 9.05 -7.88 1.43
C SER A 117 10.22 -8.16 2.38
N PHE A 118 10.11 -9.23 3.15
CA PHE A 118 11.14 -9.64 4.11
C PHE A 118 11.49 -11.11 3.91
N TYR A 119 12.76 -11.44 4.12
CA TYR A 119 13.27 -12.79 3.97
C TYR A 119 13.35 -13.46 5.34
N LEU A 120 12.68 -14.60 5.49
CA LEU A 120 12.64 -15.38 6.73
C LEU A 120 12.93 -16.85 6.45
N THR A 121 13.64 -17.51 7.36
CA THR A 121 13.94 -18.93 7.32
C THR A 121 13.37 -19.63 8.55
N PRO A 122 12.02 -19.74 8.66
CA PRO A 122 11.39 -20.26 9.85
C PRO A 122 11.80 -21.71 10.09
N ARG A 123 12.39 -21.98 11.27
CA ARG A 123 12.74 -23.32 11.75
C ARG A 123 11.50 -24.06 12.29
N VAL A 124 10.44 -24.08 11.49
CA VAL A 124 9.27 -24.92 11.75
C VAL A 124 9.37 -26.16 10.87
N PRO A 125 9.08 -27.37 11.40
CA PRO A 125 8.86 -28.51 10.53
C PRO A 125 7.78 -28.12 9.54
N ARG A 126 8.09 -28.11 8.25
CA ARG A 126 7.03 -28.08 7.24
C ARG A 126 6.25 -29.34 7.52
N SER A 127 5.05 -29.24 8.08
CA SER A 127 4.18 -30.39 8.25
C SER A 127 4.02 -30.97 6.85
N ALA A 128 4.77 -32.03 6.56
CA ALA A 128 4.58 -32.85 5.38
C ALA A 128 3.10 -33.18 5.40
N GLY A 129 2.38 -32.80 4.35
CA GLY A 129 0.94 -32.79 4.34
C GLY A 129 0.38 -34.03 5.03
N ALA A 130 -0.19 -33.85 6.23
CA ALA A 130 -1.37 -34.61 6.58
C ALA A 130 -2.38 -34.18 5.54
N GLY A 131 -2.38 -34.90 4.42
CA GLY A 131 -3.30 -34.67 3.35
C GLY A 131 -4.67 -34.67 4.00
N CYS A 132 -5.34 -33.51 3.96
CA CYS A 132 -6.74 -33.54 3.66
C CYS A 132 -6.83 -34.23 2.29
N ARG A 133 -6.78 -35.57 2.29
CA ARG A 133 -7.44 -36.34 1.25
C ARG A 133 -8.86 -35.85 1.33
N CYS A 134 -9.27 -35.02 0.36
CA CYS A 134 -10.66 -34.92 0.02
C CYS A 134 -11.07 -36.35 -0.34
N SER A 135 -11.62 -37.07 0.64
CA SER A 135 -12.35 -38.28 0.36
C SER A 135 -13.45 -37.90 -0.64
N PRO A 136 -13.60 -38.60 -1.78
CA PRO A 136 -14.62 -38.24 -2.77
C PRO A 136 -16.07 -38.39 -2.24
N ALA A 137 -16.25 -38.91 -1.03
CA ALA A 137 -17.55 -39.09 -0.40
C ALA A 137 -17.78 -38.08 0.74
N SER A 138 -18.21 -36.88 0.39
CA SER A 138 -19.14 -35.99 1.14
C SER A 138 -18.90 -34.53 0.74
N ARG A 139 -19.43 -34.16 -0.42
CA ARG A 139 -19.62 -32.76 -0.78
C ARG A 139 -21.01 -32.36 -0.28
N PRO A 140 -21.17 -31.73 0.91
CA PRO A 140 -22.44 -31.09 1.23
C PRO A 140 -22.68 -29.98 0.20
N PRO A 141 -23.92 -29.74 -0.24
CA PRO A 141 -24.19 -28.61 -1.12
C PRO A 141 -23.76 -27.33 -0.40
N ALA A 142 -22.92 -26.54 -1.08
CA ALA A 142 -22.50 -25.23 -0.62
C ALA A 142 -23.72 -24.30 -0.59
N ARG A 143 -24.49 -24.37 0.49
CA ARG A 143 -25.50 -23.36 0.82
C ARG A 143 -24.86 -22.46 1.86
N TRP A 144 -24.36 -21.32 1.39
CA TRP A 144 -24.03 -20.21 2.28
C TRP A 144 -25.29 -19.90 3.09
N PRO A 145 -25.27 -19.92 4.44
CA PRO A 145 -26.43 -19.48 5.19
C PRO A 145 -26.62 -18.00 4.87
N ALA A 146 -27.75 -17.68 4.25
CA ALA A 146 -28.23 -16.31 4.14
C ALA A 146 -28.21 -15.70 5.55
N SER A 147 -27.44 -14.62 5.69
CA SER A 147 -27.53 -13.56 6.70
C SER A 147 -28.42 -13.87 7.90
N ARG A 148 -27.80 -14.23 9.03
CA ARG A 148 -28.43 -14.00 10.34
C ARG A 148 -28.49 -12.48 10.55
N PRO A 149 -29.66 -11.88 10.82
CA PRO A 149 -29.72 -10.47 11.19
C PRO A 149 -28.98 -10.26 12.51
N TRP A 150 -28.10 -9.26 12.52
CA TRP A 150 -27.35 -8.81 13.69
C TRP A 150 -28.32 -8.23 14.74
N THR A 151 -28.15 -8.63 16.00
CA THR A 151 -28.91 -8.08 17.14
C THR A 151 -27.92 -7.37 18.07
N PRO A 152 -28.03 -6.05 18.28
CA PRO A 152 -27.21 -5.34 19.26
C PRO A 152 -27.62 -5.68 20.71
N PRO A 153 -26.73 -5.43 21.69
CA PRO A 153 -26.97 -5.69 23.11
C PRO A 153 -28.04 -4.77 23.71
#